data_AF-A0A7C7MCC9-F1
#
_entry.id   AF-A0A7C7MCC9-F1
#
_cell.length_a   1.000
_cell.length_b   1.000
_cell.length_c   1.000
_cell.angle_alpha   90.00
_cell.angle_beta   90.00
_cell.angle_gamma   90.00
#
_symmetry.space_group_name_H-M   'P 1'
#
loop_
_entity.id
_entity.type
_entity.pdbx_description
1 polymer ?
#
loop_
_entity_poly.entity_id
_entity_poly.type
_entity_poly.pdbx_seq_one_letter_code
_entity_poly.pdbx_strand_id
1 'polypeptide(L)'
;MDPMKLYFDVRDIFRAPRLALSGKKIIIFMQANLIGYAVYWVLNYLGAAVNGMAFSDTWAEFGLYPCLLSLDSLSAIGCVLYWIGGAFWFYAISLGATAVSRVTYKQLKGDEFYSGGDAWSYVKKHWHPVVFSSISLALILAFLFFLAAIFALVGKIPYVGEFLFVLPYLLYFFGSVFTIYTGIVFLVALVYTPAIVGTSEEDTMGTVWHNFSITWGQPWRIILYHAALVPVLVLGAYLFSHAWLTGYGLINAVYSHEWLMGSKLLNIVGWAT
;
A
#
# COMPACT_ATOMS: atom_id res chain seq x y z
N MET A 1 31.04 -8.08 8.35
CA MET A 1 30.45 -8.70 9.55
C MET A 1 29.78 -9.99 9.11
N ASP A 2 29.74 -11.01 9.98
CA ASP A 2 29.09 -12.26 9.65
C ASP A 2 27.56 -12.09 9.52
N PRO A 3 26.88 -12.92 8.72
CA PRO A 3 25.42 -12.90 8.61
C PRO A 3 24.74 -13.05 9.97
N MET A 4 23.60 -12.38 10.14
CA MET A 4 22.84 -12.46 11.39
C MET A 4 22.31 -13.88 11.60
N LYS A 5 22.50 -14.43 12.80
CA LYS A 5 21.97 -15.76 13.16
C LYS A 5 20.46 -15.72 13.35
N LEU A 6 19.73 -16.20 12.34
CA LEU A 6 18.29 -16.38 12.33
C LEU A 6 17.90 -17.82 12.67
N TYR A 7 16.75 -17.98 13.33
CA TYR A 7 16.14 -19.28 13.63
C TYR A 7 15.13 -19.70 12.55
N PHE A 8 14.68 -18.75 11.72
CA PHE A 8 13.64 -18.92 10.68
C PHE A 8 12.29 -19.39 11.23
N ASP A 9 11.96 -18.95 12.43
CA ASP A 9 10.69 -19.21 13.10
C ASP A 9 10.11 -17.97 13.79
N VAL A 10 9.03 -18.15 14.56
CA VAL A 10 8.31 -17.10 15.28
C VAL A 10 9.23 -16.25 16.18
N ARG A 11 10.35 -16.78 16.67
CA ARG A 11 11.28 -16.05 17.54
C ARG A 11 11.91 -14.86 16.85
N ASP A 12 12.10 -14.94 15.53
CA ASP A 12 12.68 -13.83 14.76
C ASP A 12 11.67 -12.70 14.52
N ILE A 13 10.36 -12.96 14.63
CA ILE A 13 9.31 -11.93 14.49
C ILE A 13 9.46 -10.88 15.59
N PHE A 14 9.73 -11.30 16.83
CA PHE A 14 9.90 -10.36 17.96
C PHE A 14 11.17 -9.51 17.84
N ARG A 15 12.11 -9.86 16.95
CA ARG A 15 13.28 -9.04 16.63
C ARG A 15 12.97 -7.97 15.59
N ALA A 16 11.88 -8.13 14.82
CA ALA A 16 11.50 -7.22 13.74
C ALA A 16 11.38 -5.74 14.17
N PRO A 17 10.79 -5.37 15.32
CA PRO A 17 10.67 -3.97 15.72
C PRO A 17 12.01 -3.31 15.94
N ARG A 18 12.92 -4.00 16.62
CA ARG A 18 14.28 -3.50 16.85
C ARG A 18 15.03 -3.32 15.54
N LEU A 19 14.85 -4.24 14.58
CA LEU A 19 15.45 -4.12 13.25
C LEU A 19 14.79 -3.01 12.42
N ALA A 20 13.51 -2.74 12.61
CA ALA A 20 12.77 -1.69 11.92
C ALA A 20 13.12 -0.29 12.45
N LEU A 21 13.37 -0.16 13.76
CA LEU A 21 13.79 1.08 14.43
C LEU A 21 15.22 1.49 14.05
N SER A 22 15.38 1.96 12.83
CA SER A 22 16.63 2.48 12.30
C SER A 22 16.37 3.79 11.57
N GLY A 23 17.12 4.84 11.91
CA GLY A 23 16.96 6.16 11.30
C GLY A 23 16.96 6.13 9.77
N LYS A 24 17.80 5.29 9.15
CA LYS A 24 17.81 5.13 7.68
C LYS A 24 16.49 4.60 7.12
N LYS A 25 15.87 3.61 7.77
CA LYS A 25 14.59 3.01 7.33
C LYS A 25 13.44 4.00 7.53
N ILE A 26 13.45 4.72 8.65
CA ILE A 26 12.48 5.78 8.95
C ILE A 26 12.56 6.89 7.91
N ILE A 27 13.76 7.37 7.55
CA ILE A 27 13.95 8.42 6.55
C ILE A 27 13.47 7.96 5.17
N ILE A 28 13.76 6.72 4.75
CA ILE A 28 13.27 6.18 3.47
C ILE A 28 11.74 6.19 3.41
N PHE A 29 11.08 5.69 4.45
CA PHE A 29 9.62 5.72 4.53
C PHE A 29 9.07 7.15 4.59
N MET A 30 9.73 8.06 5.32
CA MET A 30 9.35 9.47 5.37
C MET A 30 9.43 10.12 3.99
N GLN A 31 10.50 9.87 3.22
CA GLN A 31 10.63 10.38 1.84
C GLN A 31 9.53 9.84 0.93
N ALA A 32 9.28 8.53 0.98
CA ALA A 32 8.21 7.89 0.22
C ALA A 32 6.84 8.47 0.56
N ASN A 33 6.58 8.67 1.87
CA ASN A 33 5.33 9.23 2.36
C ASN A 33 5.15 10.69 1.93
N LEU A 34 6.20 11.53 2.03
CA LEU A 34 6.16 12.93 1.63
C LEU A 34 5.90 13.08 0.12
N ILE A 35 6.55 12.27 -0.72
CA ILE A 35 6.34 12.29 -2.16
C ILE A 35 4.90 11.86 -2.49
N GLY A 36 4.43 10.76 -1.90
CA GLY A 36 3.05 10.28 -2.09
C GLY A 36 2.01 11.31 -1.65
N TYR A 37 2.18 11.87 -0.45
CA TYR A 37 1.33 12.91 0.09
C TYR A 37 1.32 14.18 -0.77
N ALA A 38 2.48 14.65 -1.25
CA ALA A 38 2.54 15.85 -2.08
C ALA A 38 1.74 15.68 -3.38
N VAL A 39 1.85 14.52 -4.04
CA VAL A 39 1.08 14.23 -5.25
C VAL A 39 -0.41 14.09 -4.93
N TYR A 40 -0.76 13.39 -3.85
CA TYR A 40 -2.15 13.28 -3.38
C TYR A 40 -2.76 14.67 -3.11
N TRP A 41 -2.03 15.53 -2.40
CA TRP A 41 -2.45 16.88 -2.05
C TRP A 41 -2.69 17.74 -3.30
N VAL A 42 -1.74 17.75 -4.24
CA VAL A 42 -1.88 18.49 -5.51
C VAL A 42 -3.09 17.99 -6.31
N LEU A 43 -3.25 16.68 -6.46
CA LEU A 43 -4.37 16.12 -7.23
C LEU A 43 -5.73 16.42 -6.59
N ASN A 44 -5.81 16.47 -5.26
CA ASN A 44 -7.02 16.86 -4.56
C ASN A 44 -7.35 18.34 -4.76
N TYR A 45 -6.36 19.23 -4.68
CA TYR A 45 -6.59 20.65 -4.97
C TYR A 45 -7.00 20.91 -6.42
N LEU A 46 -6.42 20.16 -7.37
CA LEU A 46 -6.86 20.17 -8.77
C LEU A 46 -8.29 19.65 -8.91
N GLY A 47 -8.65 18.58 -8.20
CA GLY A 47 -10.02 18.06 -8.17
C GLY A 47 -11.01 19.07 -7.59
N ALA A 48 -10.65 19.84 -6.56
CA ALA A 48 -11.49 20.90 -6.00
C ALA A 48 -11.71 22.04 -7.02
N ALA A 49 -10.65 22.45 -7.72
CA ALA A 49 -10.75 23.45 -8.78
C ALA A 49 -11.66 23.00 -9.94
N VAL A 50 -11.60 21.72 -10.33
CA VAL A 50 -12.50 21.14 -11.36
C VAL A 50 -13.96 21.10 -10.88
N ASN A 51 -14.19 21.02 -9.57
CA ASN A 51 -15.52 21.13 -8.97
C ASN A 51 -16.00 22.59 -8.82
N GLY A 52 -15.24 23.57 -9.30
CA GLY A 52 -15.59 24.99 -9.27
C GLY A 52 -15.31 25.69 -7.94
N MET A 53 -14.60 25.04 -7.00
CA MET A 53 -14.19 25.67 -5.75
C MET A 53 -13.00 26.60 -5.97
N ALA A 54 -13.07 27.81 -5.40
CA ALA A 54 -11.90 28.69 -5.38
C ALA A 54 -10.83 28.12 -4.43
N PHE A 55 -9.57 28.47 -4.68
CA PHE A 55 -8.46 28.02 -3.82
C PHE A 55 -8.62 28.50 -2.37
N SER A 56 -9.11 29.72 -2.15
CA SER A 56 -9.39 30.26 -0.81
C SER A 56 -10.38 29.40 -0.03
N ASP A 57 -11.43 28.96 -0.72
CA ASP A 57 -12.55 28.24 -0.12
C ASP A 57 -12.11 26.80 0.17
N THR A 58 -11.40 26.19 -0.79
CA THR A 58 -10.75 24.88 -0.62
C THR A 58 -9.77 24.90 0.55
N TRP A 59 -8.96 25.96 0.69
CA TRP A 59 -8.00 26.09 1.79
C TRP A 59 -8.71 26.29 3.14
N ALA A 60 -9.78 27.08 3.17
CA ALA A 60 -10.57 27.29 4.38
C ALA A 60 -11.30 26.02 4.82
N GLU A 61 -11.75 25.20 3.88
CA GLU A 61 -12.49 23.97 4.17
C GLU A 61 -11.57 22.79 4.48
N PHE A 62 -10.51 22.59 3.71
CA PHE A 62 -9.69 21.36 3.74
C PHE A 62 -8.27 21.54 4.29
N GLY A 63 -7.71 22.75 4.22
CA GLY A 63 -6.34 23.04 4.65
C GLY A 63 -5.30 22.07 4.11
N LEU A 64 -4.46 21.53 4.99
CA LEU A 64 -3.40 20.59 4.62
C LEU A 64 -3.90 19.18 4.31
N TYR A 65 -5.08 18.76 4.77
CA TYR A 65 -5.54 17.38 4.65
C TYR A 65 -6.80 17.30 3.78
N PRO A 66 -6.69 17.49 2.46
CA PRO A 66 -7.85 17.50 1.60
C PRO A 66 -8.45 16.10 1.46
N CYS A 67 -9.77 16.04 1.60
CA CYS A 67 -10.58 14.85 1.41
C CYS A 67 -11.79 15.21 0.53
N LEU A 68 -11.60 15.24 -0.79
CA LEU A 68 -12.67 15.60 -1.74
C LEU A 68 -13.93 14.73 -1.62
N LEU A 69 -13.83 13.50 -1.11
CA LEU A 69 -14.96 12.61 -0.93
C LEU A 69 -15.97 13.10 0.12
N SER A 70 -15.62 14.07 0.97
CA SER A 70 -16.57 14.65 1.92
C SER A 70 -17.55 15.64 1.29
N LEU A 71 -17.34 16.03 0.03
CA LEU A 71 -18.26 16.91 -0.69
C LEU A 71 -19.51 16.15 -1.13
N ASP A 72 -20.69 16.70 -0.84
CA ASP A 72 -21.98 16.10 -1.19
C ASP A 72 -22.18 15.94 -2.71
N SER A 73 -21.61 16.84 -3.51
CA SER A 73 -21.69 16.81 -4.97
C SER A 73 -20.30 16.85 -5.60
N LEU A 74 -19.71 15.69 -5.82
CA LEU A 74 -18.41 15.55 -6.46
C LEU A 74 -18.54 15.20 -7.95
N SER A 75 -17.92 15.99 -8.82
CA SER A 75 -17.77 15.68 -10.23
C SER A 75 -17.02 14.35 -10.44
N ALA A 76 -17.37 13.62 -11.50
CA ALA A 76 -16.71 12.36 -11.84
C ALA A 76 -15.19 12.53 -12.01
N ILE A 77 -14.75 13.65 -12.58
CA ILE A 77 -13.33 13.98 -12.77
C ILE A 77 -12.64 14.20 -11.42
N GLY A 78 -13.27 14.95 -10.50
CA GLY A 78 -12.75 15.13 -9.13
C GLY A 78 -12.61 13.81 -8.37
N CYS A 79 -13.59 12.91 -8.50
CA CYS A 79 -13.54 11.57 -7.92
C CYS A 79 -12.37 10.74 -8.47
N VAL A 80 -12.17 10.76 -9.79
CA VAL A 80 -11.05 10.06 -10.43
C VAL A 80 -9.70 10.61 -9.95
N LEU A 81 -9.54 11.94 -9.87
CA LEU A 81 -8.32 12.57 -9.38
C LEU A 81 -8.00 12.18 -7.93
N TYR A 82 -9.02 12.13 -7.06
CA TYR A 82 -8.88 11.65 -5.69
C TYR A 82 -8.32 10.23 -5.64
N TRP A 83 -8.93 9.29 -6.37
CA TRP A 83 -8.50 7.88 -6.37
C TRP A 83 -7.12 7.67 -7.01
N ILE A 84 -6.79 8.42 -8.05
CA ILE A 84 -5.44 8.42 -8.65
C ILE A 84 -4.40 8.90 -7.63
N GLY A 85 -4.70 9.97 -6.87
CA GLY A 85 -3.83 10.46 -5.81
C GLY A 85 -3.62 9.40 -4.72
N GLY A 86 -4.69 8.75 -4.27
CA GLY A 86 -4.62 7.67 -3.29
C GLY A 86 -3.80 6.47 -3.80
N ALA A 87 -4.02 6.05 -5.04
CA ALA A 87 -3.26 4.98 -5.68
C ALA A 87 -1.78 5.32 -5.82
N PHE A 88 -1.45 6.55 -6.23
CA PHE A 88 -0.05 7.00 -6.31
C PHE A 88 0.62 6.97 -4.94
N TRP A 89 -0.05 7.47 -3.91
CA TRP A 89 0.48 7.45 -2.55
C TRP A 89 0.71 6.02 -2.04
N PHE A 90 -0.25 5.12 -2.28
CA PHE A 90 -0.10 3.69 -1.99
C PHE A 90 1.19 3.12 -2.64
N TYR A 91 1.37 3.31 -3.95
CA TYR A 91 2.56 2.80 -4.64
C TYR A 91 3.86 3.50 -4.21
N ALA A 92 3.83 4.77 -3.86
CA ALA A 92 4.98 5.46 -3.29
C ALA A 92 5.43 4.78 -1.99
N ILE A 93 4.49 4.44 -1.10
CA ILE A 93 4.76 3.68 0.12
C ILE A 93 5.26 2.27 -0.21
N SER A 94 4.67 1.58 -1.19
CA SER A 94 5.14 0.25 -1.63
C SER A 94 6.59 0.28 -2.12
N LEU A 95 6.98 1.31 -2.88
CA LEU A 95 8.37 1.49 -3.33
C LEU A 95 9.32 1.79 -2.15
N GLY A 96 8.87 2.60 -1.18
CA GLY A 96 9.59 2.80 0.08
C GLY A 96 9.77 1.50 0.86
N ALA A 97 8.74 0.65 0.90
CA ALA A 97 8.79 -0.67 1.51
C ALA A 97 9.76 -1.61 0.78
N THR A 98 9.88 -1.51 -0.55
CA THR A 98 10.89 -2.26 -1.33
C THR A 98 12.30 -1.81 -0.96
N ALA A 99 12.54 -0.50 -0.86
CA ALA A 99 13.84 0.04 -0.42
C ALA A 99 14.19 -0.44 0.99
N VAL A 100 13.24 -0.38 1.94
CA VAL A 100 13.47 -0.86 3.32
C VAL A 100 13.65 -2.37 3.40
N SER A 101 12.89 -3.14 2.61
CA SER A 101 13.09 -4.59 2.47
C SER A 101 14.50 -4.90 1.97
N ARG A 102 14.98 -4.16 0.98
CA ARG A 102 16.34 -4.31 0.44
C ARG A 102 17.41 -4.01 1.48
N VAL A 103 17.29 -2.89 2.20
CA VAL A 103 18.20 -2.51 3.29
C VAL A 103 18.22 -3.59 4.37
N THR A 104 17.04 -4.09 4.76
CA THR A 104 16.92 -5.12 5.80
C THR A 104 17.53 -6.43 5.33
N TYR A 105 17.30 -6.84 4.08
CA TYR A 105 17.90 -8.03 3.50
C TYR A 105 19.43 -7.98 3.50
N LYS A 106 20.02 -6.85 3.10
CA LYS A 106 21.47 -6.64 3.13
C LYS A 106 22.02 -6.66 4.56
N GLN A 107 21.32 -6.03 5.49
CA GLN A 107 21.66 -6.07 6.92
C GLN A 107 21.65 -7.50 7.48
N LEU A 108 20.63 -8.30 7.14
CA LEU A 108 20.55 -9.70 7.57
C LEU A 108 21.70 -10.55 7.00
N LYS A 109 22.20 -10.21 5.81
CA LYS A 109 23.39 -10.82 5.19
C LYS A 109 24.73 -10.35 5.76
N GLY A 110 24.74 -9.44 6.75
CA GLY A 110 25.96 -8.94 7.39
C GLY A 110 26.50 -7.63 6.80
N ASP A 111 25.78 -7.01 5.86
CA ASP A 111 26.08 -5.67 5.33
C ASP A 111 25.24 -4.61 6.06
N GLU A 112 25.70 -4.20 7.24
CA GLU A 112 25.01 -3.20 8.06
C GLU A 112 25.09 -1.78 7.48
N PHE A 113 26.09 -1.51 6.64
CA PHE A 113 26.40 -0.19 6.08
C PHE A 113 25.70 0.12 4.76
N TYR A 114 24.93 -0.83 4.22
CA TYR A 114 24.11 -0.59 3.02
C TYR A 114 23.26 0.68 3.17
N SER A 115 23.50 1.64 2.27
CA SER A 115 23.00 3.01 2.38
C SER A 115 21.56 3.14 1.87
N GLY A 116 20.86 4.20 2.31
CA GLY A 116 19.53 4.53 1.77
C GLY A 116 19.56 4.99 0.31
N GLY A 117 20.66 5.62 -0.13
CA GLY A 117 20.84 6.03 -1.53
C GLY A 117 20.99 4.84 -2.48
N ASP A 118 21.72 3.81 -2.05
CA ASP A 118 21.86 2.56 -2.81
C ASP A 118 20.53 1.82 -2.89
N ALA A 119 19.74 1.84 -1.81
CA ALA A 119 18.40 1.25 -1.78
C ALA A 119 17.46 1.94 -2.78
N TRP A 120 17.45 3.27 -2.84
CA TRP A 120 16.66 4.00 -3.83
C TRP A 120 17.15 3.78 -5.26
N SER A 121 18.47 3.67 -5.46
CA SER A 121 19.05 3.34 -6.76
C SER A 121 18.64 1.94 -7.23
N TYR A 122 18.52 0.99 -6.29
CA TYR A 122 17.97 -0.34 -6.55
C TYR A 122 16.49 -0.30 -6.94
N VAL A 123 15.68 0.44 -6.18
CA VAL A 123 14.24 0.62 -6.47
C VAL A 123 14.03 1.29 -7.83
N LYS A 124 14.81 2.30 -8.20
CA LYS A 124 14.73 2.92 -9.54
C LYS A 124 14.98 1.94 -10.69
N LYS A 125 15.73 0.86 -10.46
CA LYS A 125 15.94 -0.19 -11.46
C LYS A 125 14.81 -1.23 -11.47
N HIS A 126 14.18 -1.49 -10.32
CA HIS A 126 13.19 -2.56 -10.11
C HIS A 126 11.81 -2.05 -9.68
N TRP A 127 11.41 -0.84 -10.08
CA TRP A 127 10.10 -0.29 -9.72
C TRP A 127 8.97 -0.96 -10.51
N HIS A 128 9.26 -1.43 -11.72
CA HIS A 128 8.25 -2.04 -12.60
C HIS A 128 7.59 -3.26 -11.94
N PRO A 129 8.32 -4.27 -11.43
CA PRO A 129 7.68 -5.41 -10.75
C PRO A 129 6.82 -5.00 -9.56
N VAL A 130 7.23 -3.99 -8.77
CA VAL A 130 6.47 -3.54 -7.59
C VAL A 130 5.08 -3.05 -7.96
N VAL A 131 4.95 -2.31 -9.06
CA VAL A 131 3.68 -1.73 -9.50
C VAL A 131 2.91 -2.70 -10.39
N PHE A 132 3.59 -3.24 -11.41
CA PHE A 132 2.93 -4.04 -12.44
C PHE A 132 2.50 -5.40 -11.93
N SER A 133 3.09 -5.98 -10.87
CA SER A 133 2.62 -7.27 -10.35
C SER A 133 1.21 -7.17 -9.76
N SER A 134 0.92 -6.12 -8.99
CA SER A 134 -0.43 -5.86 -8.48
C SER A 134 -1.41 -5.56 -9.62
N ILE A 135 -1.00 -4.75 -10.61
CA ILE A 135 -1.84 -4.47 -11.78
C ILE A 135 -2.12 -5.74 -12.59
N SER A 136 -1.12 -6.61 -12.77
CA SER A 136 -1.25 -7.85 -13.54
C SER A 136 -2.24 -8.80 -12.86
N LEU A 137 -2.16 -8.95 -11.53
CA LEU A 137 -3.11 -9.76 -10.77
C LEU A 137 -4.54 -9.18 -10.83
N ALA A 138 -4.68 -7.86 -10.76
CA ALA A 138 -5.99 -7.20 -10.93
C ALA A 138 -6.55 -7.41 -12.35
N LEU A 139 -5.72 -7.33 -13.39
CA LEU A 139 -6.11 -7.59 -14.78
C LEU A 139 -6.49 -9.05 -15.00
N ILE A 140 -5.78 -10.00 -14.40
CA ILE A 140 -6.15 -11.43 -14.43
C ILE A 140 -7.54 -11.61 -13.82
N LEU A 141 -7.81 -11.01 -12.64
CA LEU A 141 -9.12 -11.08 -12.02
C LEU A 141 -10.21 -10.46 -12.89
N ALA A 142 -9.98 -9.26 -13.43
CA ALA A 142 -10.91 -8.59 -14.32
C ALA A 142 -11.22 -9.45 -15.57
N PHE A 143 -10.19 -10.07 -16.15
CA PHE A 143 -10.31 -10.98 -17.28
C PHE A 143 -11.14 -12.24 -16.93
N LEU A 144 -10.92 -12.84 -15.75
CA LEU A 144 -11.69 -14.00 -15.29
C LEU A 144 -13.17 -13.65 -15.07
N PHE A 145 -13.47 -12.52 -14.44
CA PHE A 145 -14.86 -12.05 -14.28
C PHE A 145 -15.51 -11.71 -15.61
N PHE A 146 -14.77 -11.10 -16.54
CA PHE A 146 -15.25 -10.81 -17.88
C PHE A 146 -15.61 -12.11 -18.63
N LEU A 147 -14.76 -13.13 -18.56
CA LEU A 147 -15.03 -14.43 -19.16
C LEU A 147 -16.24 -15.12 -18.50
N ALA A 148 -16.37 -15.04 -17.17
CA ALA A 148 -17.53 -15.54 -16.44
C ALA A 148 -18.83 -14.83 -16.87
N ALA A 149 -18.78 -13.51 -17.12
CA ALA A 149 -19.91 -12.75 -17.63
C ALA A 149 -20.33 -13.20 -19.03
N ILE A 150 -19.37 -13.48 -19.94
CA ILE A 150 -19.66 -14.04 -21.27
C ILE A 150 -20.37 -15.39 -21.14
N PHE A 151 -19.86 -16.30 -20.32
CA PHE A 151 -20.49 -17.61 -20.13
C PHE A 151 -21.89 -17.50 -19.49
N ALA A 152 -22.09 -16.57 -18.56
CA ALA A 152 -23.40 -16.30 -17.99
C ALA A 152 -24.40 -15.77 -19.03
N LEU A 153 -23.96 -14.91 -19.96
CA LEU A 153 -24.79 -14.43 -21.07
C LEU A 153 -25.18 -15.57 -22.03
N VAL A 154 -24.26 -16.50 -22.31
CA VAL A 154 -24.57 -17.70 -23.10
C VAL A 154 -25.59 -18.60 -22.40
N GLY A 155 -25.48 -18.76 -21.07
CA GLY A 155 -26.45 -19.51 -20.26
C GLY A 155 -27.85 -18.88 -20.24
N LYS A 156 -27.99 -17.58 -20.53
CA LYS A 156 -29.27 -16.87 -20.59
C LYS A 156 -30.11 -17.18 -21.84
N ILE A 157 -29.57 -17.89 -22.83
CA ILE A 157 -30.28 -18.20 -24.08
C ILE A 157 -31.47 -19.15 -23.79
N PRO A 158 -32.72 -18.81 -24.17
CA PRO A 158 -33.88 -19.66 -23.92
C PRO A 158 -33.72 -21.06 -24.51
N TYR A 159 -34.16 -22.09 -23.78
CA TYR A 159 -34.17 -23.53 -24.14
C TYR A 159 -32.80 -24.20 -24.34
N VAL A 160 -31.82 -23.51 -24.94
CA VAL A 160 -30.49 -24.07 -25.26
C VAL A 160 -29.47 -23.75 -24.16
N GLY A 161 -29.61 -22.60 -23.48
CA GLY A 161 -28.64 -22.10 -22.51
C GLY A 161 -28.47 -23.02 -21.29
N GLU A 162 -29.56 -23.56 -20.75
CA GLU A 162 -29.52 -24.47 -19.60
C GLU A 162 -28.71 -25.75 -19.92
N PHE A 163 -28.97 -26.35 -21.08
CA PHE A 163 -28.24 -27.55 -21.51
C PHE A 163 -26.77 -27.25 -21.81
N LEU A 164 -26.49 -26.13 -22.48
CA LEU A 164 -25.13 -25.73 -22.84
C LEU A 164 -24.29 -25.29 -21.63
N PHE A 165 -24.94 -24.82 -20.56
CA PHE A 165 -24.31 -24.47 -19.29
C PHE A 165 -23.91 -25.71 -18.47
N VAL A 166 -24.73 -26.76 -18.47
CA VAL A 166 -24.46 -27.98 -17.69
C VAL A 166 -23.25 -28.74 -18.25
N LEU A 167 -23.07 -28.77 -19.57
CA LEU A 167 -21.99 -29.52 -20.23
C LEU A 167 -20.58 -29.15 -19.71
N PRO A 168 -20.16 -27.88 -19.65
CA PRO A 168 -18.87 -27.46 -19.11
C PRO A 168 -18.90 -27.11 -17.62
N TYR A 169 -19.91 -27.52 -16.84
CA TYR A 169 -20.05 -27.11 -15.43
C TYR A 169 -18.79 -27.36 -14.58
N LEU A 170 -18.11 -28.49 -14.81
CA LEU A 170 -16.86 -28.81 -14.12
C LEU A 170 -15.75 -27.79 -14.41
N LEU A 171 -15.68 -27.26 -15.64
CA LEU A 171 -14.73 -26.20 -16.01
C LEU A 171 -15.08 -24.88 -15.29
N TYR A 172 -16.37 -24.55 -15.16
CA TYR A 172 -16.81 -23.38 -14.39
C TYR A 172 -16.45 -23.50 -12.91
N PHE A 173 -16.61 -24.69 -12.33
CA PHE A 173 -16.21 -24.95 -10.95
C PHE A 173 -14.71 -24.67 -10.76
N PHE A 174 -13.83 -25.27 -11.58
CA PHE A 174 -12.39 -25.03 -11.48
C PHE A 174 -12.02 -23.56 -11.75
N GLY A 175 -12.67 -22.92 -12.73
CA GLY A 175 -12.49 -21.50 -13.01
C GLY A 175 -12.88 -20.60 -11.83
N SER A 176 -13.96 -20.93 -11.13
CA SER A 176 -14.41 -20.19 -9.94
C SER A 176 -13.43 -20.35 -8.77
N VAL A 177 -12.97 -21.58 -8.49
CA VAL A 177 -11.97 -21.84 -7.45
C VAL A 177 -10.68 -21.09 -7.76
N PHE A 178 -10.22 -21.11 -9.02
CA PHE A 178 -9.05 -20.38 -9.46
C PHE A 178 -9.22 -18.85 -9.31
N THR A 179 -10.41 -18.32 -9.61
CA THR A 179 -10.71 -16.89 -9.46
C THR A 179 -10.68 -16.46 -7.98
N ILE A 180 -11.31 -17.23 -7.10
CA ILE A 180 -11.28 -16.98 -5.64
C ILE A 180 -9.83 -17.04 -5.13
N TYR A 181 -9.09 -18.06 -5.53
CA TYR A 181 -7.69 -18.22 -5.14
C TYR A 181 -6.82 -17.05 -5.64
N THR A 182 -6.99 -16.61 -6.89
CA THR A 182 -6.31 -15.43 -7.44
C THR A 182 -6.67 -14.17 -6.65
N GLY A 183 -7.92 -14.05 -6.15
CA GLY A 183 -8.34 -12.97 -5.28
C GLY A 183 -7.56 -12.94 -3.96
N ILE A 184 -7.36 -14.10 -3.34
CA ILE A 184 -6.53 -14.21 -2.13
C ILE A 184 -5.08 -13.84 -2.44
N VAL A 185 -4.52 -14.35 -3.55
CA VAL A 185 -3.16 -14.04 -3.98
C VAL A 185 -2.98 -12.55 -4.25
N PHE A 186 -3.98 -11.87 -4.80
CA PHE A 186 -3.97 -10.42 -4.99
C PHE A 186 -3.83 -9.68 -3.66
N LEU A 187 -4.58 -10.06 -2.62
CA LEU A 187 -4.47 -9.46 -1.29
C LEU A 187 -3.09 -9.71 -0.67
N VAL A 188 -2.55 -10.92 -0.79
CA VAL A 188 -1.19 -11.25 -0.35
C VAL A 188 -0.16 -10.40 -1.09
N ALA A 189 -0.34 -10.22 -2.41
CA ALA A 189 0.57 -9.46 -3.24
C ALA A 189 0.64 -7.98 -2.85
N LEU A 190 -0.45 -7.36 -2.38
CA LEU A 190 -0.41 -5.97 -1.91
C LEU A 190 0.54 -5.77 -0.72
N VAL A 191 0.81 -6.82 0.07
CA VAL A 191 1.68 -6.77 1.25
C VAL A 191 3.08 -7.31 0.94
N TYR A 192 3.18 -8.45 0.26
CA TYR A 192 4.45 -9.18 0.11
C TYR A 192 5.26 -8.78 -1.13
N THR A 193 4.66 -8.16 -2.14
CA THR A 193 5.38 -7.75 -3.36
C THR A 193 6.62 -6.90 -3.08
N PRO A 194 6.60 -5.88 -2.19
CA PRO A 194 7.80 -5.12 -1.87
C PRO A 194 8.93 -5.97 -1.27
N ALA A 195 8.58 -6.96 -0.45
CA ALA A 195 9.54 -7.87 0.15
C ALA A 195 10.15 -8.83 -0.89
N ILE A 196 9.30 -9.44 -1.73
CA ILE A 196 9.72 -10.36 -2.81
C ILE A 196 10.69 -9.65 -3.75
N VAL A 197 10.32 -8.47 -4.25
CA VAL A 197 11.18 -7.69 -5.17
C VAL A 197 12.47 -7.28 -4.47
N GLY A 198 12.39 -6.83 -3.21
CA GLY A 198 13.58 -6.42 -2.45
C GLY A 198 14.59 -7.54 -2.18
N THR A 199 14.14 -8.80 -2.11
CA THR A 199 14.99 -9.95 -1.80
C THR A 199 15.43 -10.76 -3.01
N SER A 200 14.54 -10.94 -3.99
CA SER A 200 14.70 -11.95 -5.06
C SER A 200 15.10 -11.37 -6.41
N GLU A 201 15.06 -10.04 -6.58
CA GLU A 201 15.41 -9.34 -7.84
C GLU A 201 14.66 -9.86 -9.08
N GLU A 202 13.44 -10.37 -8.86
CA GLU A 202 12.60 -10.98 -9.89
C GLU A 202 11.93 -9.93 -10.77
N ASP A 203 11.60 -10.32 -12.00
CA ASP A 203 10.78 -9.50 -12.90
C ASP A 203 9.29 -9.55 -12.48
N THR A 204 8.43 -8.86 -13.25
CA THR A 204 6.99 -8.80 -12.95
C THR A 204 6.35 -10.20 -12.90
N MET A 205 6.73 -11.08 -13.83
CA MET A 205 6.15 -12.42 -13.95
C MET A 205 6.64 -13.34 -12.82
N GLY A 206 7.94 -13.32 -12.52
CA GLY A 206 8.53 -14.02 -11.39
C GLY A 206 7.92 -13.56 -10.06
N THR A 207 7.70 -12.26 -9.90
CA THR A 207 7.05 -11.71 -8.70
C THR A 207 5.61 -12.17 -8.54
N VAL A 208 4.84 -12.25 -9.64
CA VAL A 208 3.48 -12.83 -9.62
C VAL A 208 3.54 -14.31 -9.22
N TRP A 209 4.45 -15.08 -9.82
CA TRP A 209 4.63 -16.50 -9.49
C TRP A 209 5.01 -16.73 -8.01
N HIS A 210 5.91 -15.91 -7.45
CA HIS A 210 6.28 -16.00 -6.04
C HIS A 210 5.11 -15.68 -5.11
N ASN A 211 4.24 -14.72 -5.47
CA ASN A 211 3.02 -14.47 -4.70
C ASN A 211 2.08 -15.69 -4.70
N PHE A 212 1.91 -16.36 -5.84
CA PHE A 212 1.17 -17.64 -5.91
C PHE A 212 1.85 -18.73 -5.05
N SER A 213 3.17 -18.87 -5.16
CA SER A 213 3.94 -19.90 -4.45
C SER A 213 3.90 -19.72 -2.93
N ILE A 214 4.04 -18.47 -2.45
CA ILE A 214 4.00 -18.16 -1.01
C ILE A 214 2.60 -18.40 -0.44
N THR A 215 1.56 -17.98 -1.17
CA THR A 215 0.17 -18.15 -0.74
C THR A 215 -0.20 -19.63 -0.58
N TRP A 216 0.23 -20.50 -1.50
CA TRP A 216 -0.07 -21.94 -1.43
C TRP A 216 0.90 -22.73 -0.56
N GLY A 217 2.20 -22.44 -0.66
CA GLY A 217 3.25 -23.23 -0.02
C GLY A 217 3.37 -22.99 1.47
N GLN A 218 3.00 -21.79 1.96
CA GLN A 218 3.13 -21.43 3.38
C GLN A 218 1.94 -20.62 3.95
N PRO A 219 0.67 -20.98 3.68
CA PRO A 219 -0.51 -20.20 4.11
C PRO A 219 -0.56 -20.01 5.62
N TRP A 220 -0.25 -21.07 6.38
CA TRP A 220 -0.23 -21.00 7.84
C TRP A 220 0.84 -20.06 8.40
N ARG A 221 1.98 -19.93 7.73
CA ARG A 221 3.00 -18.97 8.17
C ARG A 221 2.55 -17.55 7.89
N ILE A 222 1.90 -17.28 6.75
CA ILE A 222 1.31 -15.96 6.48
C ILE A 222 0.34 -15.59 7.60
N ILE A 223 -0.63 -16.46 7.89
CA ILE A 223 -1.68 -16.21 8.89
C ILE A 223 -1.10 -16.08 10.30
N LEU A 224 -0.35 -17.09 10.76
CA LEU A 224 0.15 -17.13 12.14
C LEU A 224 1.21 -16.06 12.41
N TYR A 225 2.10 -15.79 11.45
CA TYR A 225 3.16 -14.80 11.66
C TYR A 225 2.58 -13.39 11.58
N HIS A 226 1.60 -13.12 10.71
CA HIS A 226 0.86 -11.86 10.74
C HIS A 226 0.10 -11.69 12.05
N ALA A 227 -0.59 -12.72 12.52
CA ALA A 227 -1.29 -12.68 13.81
C ALA A 227 -0.34 -12.36 14.97
N ALA A 228 0.87 -12.93 14.98
CA ALA A 228 1.90 -12.62 15.97
C ALA A 228 2.52 -11.22 15.79
N LEU A 229 2.59 -10.71 14.55
CA LEU A 229 3.15 -9.39 14.24
C LEU A 229 2.19 -8.24 14.62
N VAL A 230 0.87 -8.45 14.56
CA VAL A 230 -0.14 -7.40 14.84
C VAL A 230 0.02 -6.78 16.25
N PRO A 231 0.10 -7.53 17.35
CA PRO A 231 0.30 -6.95 18.68
C PRO A 231 1.57 -6.11 18.78
N VAL A 232 2.63 -6.59 18.14
CA VAL A 232 3.94 -5.94 18.12
C VAL A 232 3.87 -4.63 17.32
N LEU A 233 3.18 -4.64 16.19
CA LEU A 233 2.91 -3.45 15.37
C LEU A 233 2.10 -2.41 16.16
N VAL A 234 1.01 -2.83 16.82
CA VAL A 234 0.15 -1.93 17.61
C VAL A 234 0.94 -1.26 18.74
N LEU A 235 1.73 -2.02 19.50
CA LEU A 235 2.58 -1.47 20.55
C LEU A 235 3.62 -0.50 20.00
N GLY A 236 4.29 -0.85 18.89
CA GLY A 236 5.26 0.03 18.24
C GLY A 236 4.63 1.32 17.73
N ALA A 237 3.47 1.21 17.07
CA ALA A 237 2.72 2.35 16.56
C ALA A 237 2.22 3.25 17.69
N TYR A 238 1.76 2.69 18.81
CA TYR A 238 1.33 3.45 19.99
C TYR A 238 2.47 4.27 20.60
N LEU A 239 3.63 3.65 20.81
CA LEU A 239 4.79 4.36 21.36
C LEU A 239 5.29 5.46 20.42
N PHE A 240 5.34 5.16 19.12
CA PHE A 240 5.76 6.13 18.11
C PHE A 240 4.74 7.27 17.99
N SER A 241 3.44 6.98 17.90
CA SER A 241 2.40 8.00 17.79
C SER A 241 2.39 8.93 18.99
N HIS A 242 2.57 8.41 20.21
CA HIS A 242 2.67 9.25 21.41
C HIS A 242 3.87 10.21 21.35
N ALA A 243 5.02 9.76 20.85
CA ALA A 243 6.19 10.62 20.64
C ALA A 243 5.91 11.73 19.60
N TRP A 244 5.19 11.43 18.52
CA TRP A 244 4.81 12.44 17.52
C TRP A 244 3.73 13.40 18.01
N LEU A 245 2.71 12.89 18.70
CA LEU A 245 1.63 13.70 19.26
C LEU A 245 2.13 14.66 20.33
N THR A 246 3.09 14.25 21.16
CA THR A 246 3.75 15.15 22.11
C THR A 246 4.58 16.23 21.39
N GLY A 247 5.27 15.87 20.30
CA GLY A 247 5.95 16.85 19.43
C GLY A 247 4.99 17.83 18.76
N TYR A 248 3.86 17.36 18.25
CA TYR A 248 2.79 18.19 17.70
C TYR A 248 2.14 19.08 18.77
N GLY A 249 1.93 18.55 19.98
CA GLY A 249 1.47 19.30 21.14
C GLY A 249 2.43 20.45 21.51
N LEU A 250 3.73 20.23 21.40
CA LEU A 250 4.74 21.28 21.58
C LEU A 250 4.63 22.37 20.50
N ILE A 251 4.45 22.00 19.22
CA ILE A 251 4.22 22.96 18.13
C ILE A 251 2.99 23.81 18.44
N ASN A 252 1.87 23.17 18.77
CA ASN A 252 0.65 23.90 19.11
C ASN A 252 0.85 24.80 20.33
N ALA A 253 1.49 24.33 21.40
CA ALA A 253 1.76 25.14 22.59
C ALA A 253 2.61 26.37 22.28
N VAL A 254 3.64 26.24 21.44
CA VAL A 254 4.52 27.37 21.08
C VAL A 254 3.83 28.31 20.10
N TYR A 255 3.35 27.83 18.96
CA TYR A 255 2.89 28.67 17.86
C TYR A 255 1.45 29.21 18.04
N SER A 256 0.63 28.62 18.93
CA SER A 256 -0.70 29.15 19.26
C SER A 256 -0.68 30.38 20.17
N HIS A 257 0.47 30.73 20.75
CA HIS A 257 0.60 31.97 21.52
C HIS A 257 0.21 33.19 20.67
N GLU A 258 -0.49 34.15 21.29
CA GLU A 258 -1.01 35.36 20.62
C GLU A 258 0.06 36.21 19.95
N TRP A 259 1.31 36.13 20.43
CA TRP A 259 2.45 36.84 19.83
C TRP A 259 3.00 36.18 18.56
N LEU A 260 2.55 34.97 18.21
CA LEU A 260 2.98 34.21 17.04
C LEU A 260 1.83 34.04 16.05
N MET A 261 1.36 32.80 15.79
CA MET A 261 0.33 32.54 14.78
C MET A 261 -1.09 32.61 15.33
N GLY A 262 -1.30 32.48 16.64
CA GLY A 262 -2.61 32.57 17.29
C GLY A 262 -3.66 31.67 16.62
N SER A 263 -4.85 32.23 16.35
CA SER A 263 -5.98 31.52 15.74
C SER A 263 -5.76 31.07 14.29
N LYS A 264 -4.76 31.62 13.57
CA LYS A 264 -4.48 31.19 12.19
C LYS A 264 -3.96 29.75 12.12
N LEU A 265 -3.24 29.30 13.14
CA LEU A 265 -2.76 27.92 13.21
C LEU A 265 -3.93 26.92 13.28
N LEU A 266 -4.96 27.22 14.09
CA LEU A 266 -6.14 26.38 14.23
C LEU A 266 -6.89 26.19 12.92
N ASN A 267 -6.96 27.22 12.08
CA ASN A 267 -7.61 27.12 10.77
C ASN A 267 -6.79 26.28 9.77
N ILE A 268 -5.47 26.30 9.84
CA ILE A 268 -4.60 25.52 8.93
C ILE A 268 -4.63 24.03 9.30
N VAL A 269 -4.74 23.74 10.58
CA VAL A 269 -4.55 22.41 11.15
C VAL A 269 -5.89 21.80 11.64
N GLY A 270 -7.03 22.43 11.33
CA GLY A 270 -8.35 22.07 11.85
C GLY A 270 -8.81 20.63 11.56
N TRP A 271 -8.24 19.98 10.53
CA TRP A 271 -8.49 18.58 10.18
C TRP A 271 -7.43 17.60 10.69
N ALA A 272 -6.41 18.04 11.42
CA ALA A 272 -5.32 17.17 11.86
C ALA A 272 -5.56 16.47 13.21
N THR A 273 -6.75 16.60 13.79
CA THR A 273 -7.15 15.99 15.07
C THR A 273 -7.79 14.62 14.91
#